data_AF-A0A382CTV8-F1
#
_entry.id   AF-A0A382CTV8-F1
#
_cell.length_a   1.000
_cell.length_b   1.000
_cell.length_c   1.000
_cell.angle_alpha   90.00
_cell.angle_beta   90.00
_cell.angle_gamma   90.00
#
_symmetry.space_group_name_H-M   'P 1'
#
loop_
_entity.id
_entity.type
_entity.pdbx_description
1 polymer ?
#
loop_
_entity_poly.entity_id
_entity_poly.type
_entity_poly.pdbx_seq_one_letter_code
_entity_poly.pdbx_strand_id
1 'polypeptide(L)'
;MKTTLYQLHLTGRLKHMIIEVKGNQILTEWWTSKEDEDGKKQSTKETVYGKNKGRSNETTDEEQTLLEFERKVKKKKEEGYVETRKDAILGEEIVVSSTLTQSFAPCKPISKLKEKHDAYDETWLSERKFNGSCILLHNTGKELIGYTRRIKPITEIL
;
A
#
# COMPACT_ATOMS: atom_id res chain seq x y z
N MET A 1 -1.30 10.79 -19.30
CA MET A 1 -0.28 10.75 -18.22
C MET A 1 0.06 9.30 -17.93
N LYS A 2 1.31 8.94 -17.63
CA LYS A 2 1.72 7.55 -17.38
C LYS A 2 2.83 7.48 -16.34
N THR A 3 2.70 6.58 -15.37
CA THR A 3 3.72 6.31 -14.36
C THR A 3 3.95 4.82 -14.23
N THR A 4 5.21 4.43 -14.12
CA THR A 4 5.62 3.05 -13.85
C THR A 4 6.17 2.97 -12.42
N LEU A 5 5.77 1.93 -11.71
CA LEU A 5 6.08 1.68 -10.31
C LEU A 5 6.60 0.25 -10.14
N TYR A 6 7.56 0.07 -9.24
CA TYR A 6 8.22 -1.19 -8.95
C TYR A 6 8.23 -1.47 -7.46
N GLN A 7 8.17 -2.75 -7.09
CA GLN A 7 8.30 -3.18 -5.70
C GLN A 7 8.89 -4.59 -5.67
N LEU A 8 9.92 -4.82 -4.86
CA LEU A 8 10.44 -6.17 -4.62
C LEU A 8 9.48 -6.95 -3.71
N HIS A 9 9.03 -8.11 -4.18
CA HIS A 9 8.22 -9.02 -3.40
C HIS A 9 9.09 -9.86 -2.45
N LEU A 10 8.53 -10.28 -1.32
CA LEU A 10 9.21 -11.15 -0.34
C LEU A 10 9.74 -12.47 -0.94
N THR A 11 9.15 -12.93 -2.05
CA THR A 11 9.61 -14.13 -2.77
C THR A 11 10.77 -13.86 -3.72
N GLY A 12 11.38 -12.67 -3.71
CA GLY A 12 12.43 -12.25 -4.63
C GLY A 12 11.96 -11.89 -6.05
N ARG A 13 10.63 -11.85 -6.29
CA ARG A 13 10.06 -11.44 -7.58
C ARG A 13 9.89 -9.92 -7.63
N LEU A 14 10.18 -9.30 -8.77
CA LEU A 14 9.93 -7.87 -8.95
C LEU A 14 8.50 -7.64 -9.42
N LYS A 15 7.71 -6.87 -8.67
CA LYS A 15 6.39 -6.40 -9.13
C LYS A 15 6.58 -5.19 -10.01
N HIS A 16 5.83 -5.14 -11.10
CA HIS A 16 5.74 -4.00 -12.02
C HIS A 16 4.29 -3.54 -12.04
N MET A 17 4.09 -2.23 -12.02
CA MET A 17 2.78 -1.61 -12.13
C MET A 17 2.87 -0.38 -13.01
N ILE A 18 2.00 -0.29 -14.01
CA ILE A 18 1.84 0.88 -14.87
C ILE A 18 0.46 1.44 -14.60
N ILE A 19 0.39 2.74 -14.32
CA ILE A 19 -0.86 3.49 -14.22
C ILE A 19 -0.85 4.53 -15.33
N GLU A 20 -1.88 4.56 -16.16
CA GLU A 20 -2.01 5.45 -17.32
C GLU A 20 -3.38 6.11 -17.35
N VAL A 21 -3.43 7.40 -17.68
CA VAL A 21 -4.64 8.18 -17.92
C VAL A 21 -4.87 8.31 -19.43
N LYS A 22 -6.07 7.92 -19.88
CA LYS A 22 -6.58 8.11 -21.25
C LYS A 22 -7.95 8.77 -21.20
N GLY A 23 -8.01 10.08 -21.48
CA GLY A 23 -9.24 10.86 -21.31
C GLY A 23 -9.73 10.78 -19.87
N ASN A 24 -11.00 10.39 -19.69
CA ASN A 24 -11.61 10.16 -18.39
C ASN A 24 -11.42 8.74 -17.82
N GLN A 25 -10.46 7.98 -18.34
CA GLN A 25 -10.19 6.60 -17.91
C GLN A 25 -8.81 6.45 -17.31
N ILE A 26 -8.72 5.66 -16.24
CA ILE A 26 -7.48 5.19 -15.65
C ILE A 26 -7.30 3.72 -15.98
N LEU A 27 -6.23 3.40 -16.70
CA LEU A 27 -5.78 2.04 -16.94
C LEU A 27 -4.68 1.69 -15.95
N THR A 28 -4.82 0.55 -15.27
CA THR A 28 -3.78 0.02 -14.39
C THR A 28 -3.39 -1.36 -14.87
N GLU A 29 -2.12 -1.56 -15.22
CA GLU A 29 -1.54 -2.84 -15.60
C GLU A 29 -0.51 -3.27 -14.56
N TRP A 30 -0.46 -4.55 -14.21
CA TRP A 30 0.54 -5.08 -13.29
C TRP A 30 0.94 -6.52 -13.60
N TRP A 31 2.17 -6.86 -13.24
CA TRP A 31 2.72 -8.21 -13.36
C TRP A 31 3.89 -8.40 -12.39
N THR A 32 4.44 -9.62 -12.36
CA THR A 32 5.66 -9.94 -11.62
C THR A 32 6.70 -10.52 -12.57
N SER A 33 7.97 -10.18 -12.40
CA SER A 33 9.08 -10.82 -13.12
C SER A 33 10.05 -11.54 -12.16
N LYS A 34 10.79 -12.51 -12.69
CA LYS A 34 11.94 -13.15 -12.04
C LYS A 34 13.04 -13.25 -13.08
N GLU A 35 14.26 -12.78 -12.78
CA GLU A 35 15.42 -12.88 -13.69
C GLU A 35 15.08 -12.40 -15.12
N ASP A 36 14.42 -11.24 -15.20
CA ASP A 36 13.95 -10.61 -16.45
C ASP A 36 12.90 -11.37 -17.26
N GLU A 37 12.40 -12.52 -16.78
CA GLU A 37 11.22 -13.16 -17.33
C GLU A 37 9.93 -12.58 -16.73
N ASP A 38 9.11 -11.99 -17.60
CA ASP A 38 7.81 -11.44 -17.23
C ASP A 38 6.75 -12.54 -17.07
N GLY A 39 6.06 -12.53 -15.93
CA GLY A 39 4.85 -13.31 -15.71
C GLY A 39 3.63 -12.73 -16.43
N LYS A 40 2.49 -13.38 -16.25
CA LYS A 40 1.22 -12.97 -16.87
C LYS A 40 0.83 -11.54 -16.45
N LYS A 41 0.60 -10.69 -17.44
CA LYS A 41 0.08 -9.33 -17.24
C LYS A 41 -1.40 -9.35 -16.92
N GLN A 42 -1.79 -8.50 -15.98
CA GLN A 42 -3.18 -8.25 -15.60
C GLN A 42 -3.45 -6.76 -15.75
N SER A 43 -4.66 -6.40 -16.18
CA SER A 43 -5.05 -5.00 -16.32
C SER A 43 -6.48 -4.76 -15.89
N THR A 44 -6.73 -3.54 -15.40
CA THR A 44 -8.05 -3.01 -15.11
C THR A 44 -8.22 -1.64 -15.76
N LYS A 45 -9.48 -1.31 -16.08
CA LYS A 45 -9.87 0.00 -16.59
C LYS A 45 -10.95 0.56 -15.68
N GLU A 46 -10.85 1.84 -15.38
CA GLU A 46 -11.80 2.56 -14.53
C GLU A 46 -12.15 3.88 -15.20
N THR A 47 -13.44 4.11 -15.43
CA THR A 47 -13.96 5.40 -15.91
C THR A 47 -14.24 6.29 -14.71
N VAL A 48 -13.73 7.51 -14.74
CA VAL A 48 -13.87 8.50 -13.68
C VAL A 48 -14.80 9.61 -14.15
N TYR A 49 -15.69 10.05 -13.27
CA TYR A 49 -16.64 11.11 -13.53
C TYR A 49 -16.36 12.29 -12.60
N GLY A 50 -16.62 13.50 -13.09
CA GLY A 50 -16.57 14.73 -12.33
C GLY A 50 -17.40 14.68 -11.05
N LYS A 51 -16.97 15.40 -10.02
CA LYS A 51 -17.62 15.44 -8.70
C LYS A 51 -18.11 16.85 -8.37
N ASN A 52 -19.00 16.94 -7.38
CA ASN A 52 -19.53 18.19 -6.84
C ASN A 52 -20.23 19.10 -7.87
N LYS A 53 -20.90 18.51 -8.86
CA LYS A 53 -21.67 19.24 -9.88
C LYS A 53 -22.60 20.29 -9.25
N GLY A 54 -22.47 21.54 -9.66
CA GLY A 54 -23.24 22.68 -9.15
C GLY A 54 -22.71 23.30 -7.85
N ARG A 55 -21.49 22.98 -7.41
CA ARG A 55 -20.78 23.64 -6.30
C ARG A 55 -19.55 24.38 -6.81
N SER A 56 -19.01 25.30 -6.00
CA SER A 56 -17.80 26.07 -6.35
C SER A 56 -16.55 25.21 -6.54
N ASN A 57 -16.56 23.96 -6.05
CA ASN A 57 -15.51 22.96 -6.20
C ASN A 57 -15.90 21.81 -7.14
N GLU A 58 -16.76 22.10 -8.12
CA GLU A 58 -17.08 21.18 -9.21
C GLU A 58 -15.81 20.81 -9.97
N THR A 59 -15.65 19.53 -10.27
CA THR A 59 -14.57 19.01 -11.10
C THR A 59 -15.14 18.43 -12.38
N THR A 60 -14.46 18.66 -13.50
CA THR A 60 -14.75 17.98 -14.76
C THR A 60 -14.28 16.51 -14.70
N ASP A 61 -14.74 15.69 -15.65
CA ASP A 61 -14.30 14.30 -15.78
C ASP A 61 -12.76 14.21 -15.92
N GLU A 62 -12.15 15.10 -16.71
CA GLU A 62 -10.70 15.11 -16.92
C GLU A 62 -9.93 15.53 -15.66
N GLU A 63 -10.35 16.60 -15.00
CA GLU A 63 -9.73 17.08 -13.75
C GLU A 63 -9.86 16.02 -12.64
N GLN A 64 -11.04 15.43 -12.47
CA GLN A 64 -11.24 14.38 -11.48
C GLN A 64 -10.39 13.14 -11.79
N THR A 65 -10.18 12.82 -13.07
CA THR A 65 -9.33 11.71 -13.49
C THR A 65 -7.87 11.95 -13.10
N LEU A 66 -7.36 13.17 -13.27
CA LEU A 66 -6.01 13.54 -12.83
C LEU A 66 -5.86 13.45 -11.30
N LEU A 67 -6.84 13.96 -10.55
CA LEU A 67 -6.83 13.88 -9.08
C LEU A 67 -6.85 12.43 -8.57
N GLU A 68 -7.69 11.57 -9.17
CA GLU A 68 -7.72 10.15 -8.81
C GLU A 68 -6.45 9.41 -9.21
N PHE A 69 -5.84 9.78 -10.35
CA PHE A 69 -4.55 9.25 -10.78
C PHE A 69 -3.44 9.57 -9.77
N GLU A 70 -3.28 10.84 -9.40
CA GLU A 70 -2.27 11.28 -8.43
C GLU A 70 -2.47 10.61 -7.07
N ARG A 71 -3.72 10.53 -6.61
CA ARG A 71 -4.08 9.83 -5.37
C ARG A 71 -3.68 8.36 -5.40
N LYS A 72 -3.92 7.67 -6.53
CA LYS A 72 -3.55 6.25 -6.70
C LYS A 72 -2.04 6.06 -6.70
N VAL A 73 -1.30 6.89 -7.44
CA VAL A 73 0.17 6.86 -7.46
C VAL A 73 0.73 7.10 -6.06
N LYS A 74 0.28 8.16 -5.37
CA LYS A 74 0.71 8.46 -4.01
C LYS A 74 0.45 7.30 -3.05
N LYS A 75 -0.76 6.72 -3.08
CA LYS A 75 -1.11 5.56 -2.25
C LYS A 75 -0.21 4.35 -2.53
N LYS A 76 0.18 4.12 -3.79
CA LYS A 76 1.08 3.01 -4.13
C LYS A 76 2.50 3.26 -3.64
N LYS A 77 2.99 4.50 -3.72
CA LYS A 77 4.27 4.88 -3.11
C LYS A 77 4.27 4.66 -1.59
N GLU A 78 3.19 5.05 -0.89
CA GLU A 78 3.01 4.76 0.54
C GLU A 78 3.00 3.24 0.86
N GLU A 79 2.59 2.39 -0.10
CA GLU A 79 2.64 0.93 0.04
C GLU A 79 4.03 0.34 -0.26
N GLY A 80 5.05 1.17 -0.50
CA GLY A 80 6.44 0.78 -0.75
C GLY A 80 6.77 0.53 -2.22
N TYR A 81 6.02 1.13 -3.16
CA TYR A 81 6.40 1.13 -4.58
C TYR A 81 7.29 2.34 -4.91
N VAL A 82 8.26 2.15 -5.78
CA VAL A 82 9.22 3.18 -6.22
C VAL A 82 9.20 3.32 -7.74
N GLU A 83 9.69 4.43 -8.28
CA GLU A 83 9.61 4.72 -9.72
C GLU A 83 10.71 4.03 -10.55
N THR A 84 11.79 3.56 -9.91
CA THR A 84 12.89 2.90 -10.61
C THR A 84 13.10 1.46 -10.16
N ARG A 85 13.51 0.59 -11.10
CA ARG A 85 13.82 -0.81 -10.80
C ARG A 85 14.98 -0.95 -9.82
N LYS A 86 15.98 -0.07 -9.91
CA LYS A 86 17.18 -0.10 -9.07
C LYS A 86 16.83 0.15 -7.61
N ASP A 87 16.02 1.17 -7.34
CA ASP A 87 15.60 1.52 -5.98
C ASP A 87 14.76 0.38 -5.36
N ALA A 88 13.95 -0.30 -6.17
CA ALA A 88 13.14 -1.42 -5.70
C ALA A 88 14.00 -2.61 -5.24
N ILE A 89 15.14 -2.85 -5.90
CA ILE A 89 16.04 -3.96 -5.61
C ILE A 89 16.98 -3.63 -4.46
N LEU A 90 17.48 -2.38 -4.39
CA LEU A 90 18.36 -1.92 -3.32
C LEU A 90 17.67 -2.00 -1.94
N GLY A 91 16.34 -1.94 -1.94
CA GLY A 91 15.52 -1.92 -0.72
C GLY A 91 15.57 -0.55 -0.04
N GLU A 92 14.62 -0.29 0.84
CA GLU A 92 14.75 0.86 1.74
C GLU A 92 15.92 0.58 2.70
N GLU A 93 16.95 1.43 2.65
CA GLU A 93 17.90 1.53 3.75
C GLU A 93 17.07 1.89 4.99
N ILE A 94 17.05 1.00 6.00
CA ILE A 94 16.30 1.23 7.23
C ILE A 94 17.03 2.30 8.03
N VAL A 95 16.86 3.55 7.60
CA VAL A 95 17.21 4.68 8.41
C VAL A 95 16.20 4.64 9.56
N VAL A 96 16.70 4.47 10.78
CA VAL A 96 15.93 4.73 12.01
C VAL A 96 15.69 6.25 12.04
N SER A 97 14.80 6.71 11.16
CA SER A 97 14.30 8.07 11.16
C SER A 97 13.40 8.23 12.37
N SER A 98 13.16 9.46 12.82
CA SER A 98 12.19 9.74 13.89
C SER A 98 10.80 9.15 13.60
N THR A 99 10.48 8.88 12.33
CA THR A 99 9.26 8.23 11.89
C THR A 99 9.47 6.79 11.43
N LEU A 100 8.64 5.86 11.89
CA LEU A 100 8.66 4.48 11.42
C LEU A 100 8.28 4.40 9.94
N THR A 101 8.88 3.44 9.23
CA THR A 101 8.55 3.14 7.83
C THR A 101 7.55 2.00 7.72
N GLN A 102 7.00 1.79 6.52
CA GLN A 102 6.02 0.74 6.24
C GLN A 102 6.54 -0.68 6.55
N SER A 103 7.86 -0.87 6.58
CA SER A 103 8.53 -2.12 6.98
C SER A 103 8.23 -2.54 8.43
N PHE A 104 7.87 -1.58 9.30
CA PHE A 104 7.45 -1.84 10.69
C PHE A 104 5.95 -2.07 10.84
N ALA A 105 5.18 -2.11 9.74
CA ALA A 105 3.74 -2.33 9.79
C ALA A 105 3.39 -3.70 10.41
N PRO A 106 2.45 -3.75 11.37
CA PRO A 106 2.03 -5.01 11.98
C PRO A 106 1.55 -6.04 10.95
N CYS A 107 2.03 -7.28 11.11
CA CYS A 107 1.65 -8.41 10.28
C CYS A 107 0.14 -8.64 10.27
N LYS A 108 -0.41 -9.05 9.12
CA LYS A 108 -1.79 -9.51 9.05
C LYS A 108 -1.87 -10.92 9.66
N PRO A 109 -2.94 -11.24 10.42
CA PRO A 109 -3.22 -12.62 10.80
C PRO A 109 -3.29 -13.50 9.55
N ILE A 110 -2.69 -14.68 9.61
CA ILE A 110 -2.78 -15.66 8.54
C ILE A 110 -4.15 -16.35 8.66
N SER A 111 -5.00 -16.21 7.65
CA SER A 111 -6.36 -16.76 7.63
C SER A 111 -6.43 -18.27 7.33
N LYS A 112 -5.33 -19.01 7.53
CA LYS A 112 -5.18 -20.41 7.09
C LYS A 112 -4.68 -21.31 8.22
N LEU A 113 -5.38 -21.32 9.35
CA LEU A 113 -5.27 -22.46 10.24
C LEU A 113 -5.85 -23.66 9.49
N LYS A 114 -5.01 -24.65 9.19
CA LYS A 114 -5.45 -25.97 8.72
C LYS A 114 -6.33 -26.59 9.80
N GLU A 115 -7.32 -27.35 9.37
CA GLU A 115 -8.30 -28.05 10.24
C GLU A 115 -7.65 -28.94 11.31
N LYS A 116 -6.43 -29.41 11.06
CA LYS A 116 -5.62 -30.22 11.98
C LYS A 116 -4.83 -29.43 13.04
N HIS A 117 -4.88 -28.10 13.01
CA HIS A 117 -4.24 -27.29 14.05
C HIS A 117 -5.22 -27.11 15.20
N ASP A 118 -4.88 -27.69 16.35
CA ASP A 118 -5.60 -27.45 17.59
C ASP A 118 -4.94 -26.25 18.30
N ALA A 119 -5.71 -25.18 18.47
CA ALA A 119 -5.24 -23.96 19.14
C ALA A 119 -5.01 -24.15 20.66
N TYR A 120 -5.32 -25.34 21.20
CA TYR A 120 -5.22 -25.69 22.61
C TYR A 120 -4.26 -26.86 22.89
N ASP A 121 -3.45 -27.31 21.93
CA ASP A 121 -2.48 -28.40 22.11
C ASP A 121 -1.25 -28.04 22.97
N GLU A 122 -1.33 -26.94 23.73
CA GLU A 122 -0.26 -26.35 24.55
C GLU A 122 0.99 -25.85 23.79
N THR A 123 1.07 -26.08 22.47
CA THR A 123 2.14 -25.51 21.61
C THR A 123 1.78 -24.14 21.03
N TRP A 124 0.51 -23.75 21.11
CA TRP A 124 0.00 -22.46 20.64
C TRP A 124 -0.27 -21.50 21.78
N LEU A 125 0.06 -20.23 21.56
CA LEU A 125 -0.45 -19.13 22.35
C LEU A 125 -1.78 -18.66 21.76
N SER A 126 -2.82 -18.60 22.59
CA SER A 126 -4.12 -18.06 22.23
C SER A 126 -4.38 -16.74 22.96
N GLU A 127 -4.86 -15.74 22.22
CA GLU A 127 -5.20 -14.42 22.75
C GLU A 127 -6.60 -14.02 22.31
N ARG A 128 -7.26 -13.14 23.09
CA ARG A 128 -8.58 -12.61 22.71
C ARG A 128 -8.46 -11.69 21.49
N LYS A 129 -9.24 -11.97 20.45
CA LYS A 129 -9.34 -11.08 19.29
C LYS A 129 -10.26 -9.90 19.60
N PHE A 130 -9.68 -8.76 19.95
CA PHE A 130 -10.43 -7.50 20.06
C PHE A 130 -10.82 -6.97 18.67
N ASN A 131 -12.06 -6.50 18.53
CA ASN A 131 -12.56 -5.86 17.32
C ASN A 131 -12.40 -4.33 17.42
N GLY A 132 -11.16 -3.86 17.31
CA GLY A 132 -10.81 -2.44 17.36
C GLY A 132 -9.72 -2.06 16.36
N SER A 133 -9.18 -0.85 16.51
CA SER A 133 -8.09 -0.35 15.68
C SER A 133 -6.75 -0.96 16.10
N CYS A 134 -5.97 -1.44 15.12
CA CYS A 134 -4.58 -1.84 15.37
C CYS A 134 -3.69 -0.59 15.39
N ILE A 135 -3.12 -0.31 16.57
CA ILE A 135 -2.30 0.86 16.85
C ILE A 135 -0.91 0.39 17.27
N LEU A 136 0.13 1.03 16.74
CA LEU A 136 1.52 0.84 17.15
C LEU A 136 1.98 2.12 17.85
N LEU A 137 2.51 2.00 19.07
CA LEU A 137 3.04 3.13 19.83
C LEU A 137 4.57 3.15 19.73
N HIS A 138 5.14 4.30 19.44
CA HIS A 138 6.58 4.50 19.32
C HIS A 138 7.02 5.65 20.23
N ASN A 139 7.94 5.36 21.13
CA ASN A 139 8.65 6.38 21.90
C ASN A 139 10.00 6.64 21.23
N THR A 140 10.14 7.81 20.61
CA THR A 140 11.38 8.23 19.92
C THR A 140 12.43 8.82 20.86
N GLY A 141 12.11 8.95 22.16
CA GLY A 141 12.88 9.70 23.15
C GLY A 141 12.58 11.21 23.16
N LYS A 142 12.04 11.76 22.06
CA LYS A 142 11.59 13.16 21.96
C LYS A 142 10.07 13.30 21.97
N GLU A 143 9.41 12.38 21.27
CA GLU A 143 7.97 12.39 21.04
C GLU A 143 7.38 10.99 21.22
N LEU A 144 6.12 10.95 21.65
CA LEU A 144 5.29 9.76 21.72
C LEU A 144 4.35 9.75 20.51
N ILE A 145 4.58 8.83 19.58
CA ILE A 145 3.85 8.78 18.31
C ILE A 145 3.00 7.50 18.29
N GLY A 146 1.69 7.67 18.08
CA GLY A 146 0.80 6.57 17.72
C GLY A 146 0.71 6.41 16.22
N TYR A 147 0.74 5.18 15.72
CA TYR A 147 0.60 4.86 14.31
C TYR A 147 -0.59 3.94 14.08
N THR A 148 -1.33 4.17 13.00
CA THR A 148 -2.26 3.18 12.46
C THR A 148 -1.49 1.97 11.91
N ARG A 149 -2.18 0.87 11.64
CA ARG A 149 -1.59 -0.32 10.99
C ARG A 149 -0.87 -0.05 9.65
N ARG A 150 -1.15 1.06 8.96
CA ARG A 150 -0.44 1.50 7.74
C ARG A 150 0.71 2.48 8.02
N ILE A 151 1.19 2.52 9.26
CA ILE A 151 2.26 3.43 9.71
C ILE A 151 1.94 4.91 9.40
N LYS A 152 0.65 5.27 9.44
CA LYS A 152 0.22 6.68 9.42
C LYS A 152 0.16 7.21 10.85
N PRO A 153 0.84 8.32 11.17
CA PRO A 153 0.74 8.96 12.47
C PRO A 153 -0.72 9.30 12.81
N ILE A 154 -1.11 9.05 14.05
CA ILE A 154 -2.40 9.41 14.61
C ILE A 154 -2.23 10.80 15.21
N THR A 155 -2.87 11.79 14.62
CA THR A 155 -2.78 13.20 15.06
C THR A 155 -3.80 13.53 16.14
N GLU A 156 -4.93 12.82 16.19
CA GLU A 156 -6.00 13.00 17.16
C GLU A 156 -6.60 11.62 17.49
N ILE A 157 -6.92 11.38 18.76
CA ILE A 157 -7.67 10.20 19.20
C ILE A 157 -9.15 10.57 19.09
N LEU A 158 -9.87 9.93 18.17
CA LEU A 158 -11.33 10.02 18.04
C LEU A 158 -12.03 9.23 19.15
#